data_AF-A0A379SPN1-F1
#
_entry.id   AF-A0A379SPN1-F1
#
_cell.length_a   1.000
_cell.length_b   1.000
_cell.length_c   1.000
_cell.angle_alpha   90.00
_cell.angle_beta   90.00
_cell.angle_gamma   90.00
#
_symmetry.space_group_name_H-M   'P 1'
#
loop_
_entity.id
_entity.type
_entity.pdbx_description
1 polymer ?
#
loop_
_entity_poly.entity_id
_entity_poly.type
_entity_poly.pdbx_seq_one_letter_code
_entity_poly.pdbx_strand_id
1 'polypeptide(L)'
;MCGLKPTDINGRARTRLSDSLFNLSSVTLSFRSKDGKRSLITHLVQRAVLDMEADVVEIVGDKSLWELYRYDHKVLLGLKALSELSRKEAAQSLYVYFESMPAGTLYISMKRLRERLAMESQIKDQNAIIRRAMGDLRRIGYLDYNETKKGREIMFIIHNRSPKLGLAAPRNPD
;
A
#
# COMPACT_ATOMS: atom_id res chain seq x y z
N MET A 1 -17.82 7.76 3.48
CA MET A 1 -18.85 7.39 2.48
C MET A 1 -18.43 7.96 1.13
N CYS A 2 -18.77 7.27 0.04
CA CYS A 2 -18.24 7.48 -1.32
C CYS A 2 -18.65 8.80 -2.01
N GLY A 3 -18.92 9.88 -1.25
CA GLY A 3 -19.21 11.22 -1.78
C GLY A 3 -20.58 11.41 -2.43
N LEU A 4 -21.46 10.41 -2.40
CA LEU A 4 -22.81 10.49 -2.98
C LEU A 4 -23.81 11.04 -1.95
N LYS A 5 -24.60 12.04 -2.34
CA LYS A 5 -25.74 12.51 -1.53
C LYS A 5 -26.91 11.54 -1.71
N PRO A 6 -27.80 11.38 -0.72
CA PRO A 6 -29.00 10.55 -0.86
C PRO A 6 -29.87 10.93 -2.07
N THR A 7 -29.92 12.23 -2.42
CA THR A 7 -30.62 12.76 -3.60
C THR A 7 -30.02 12.32 -4.93
N ASP A 8 -28.76 11.91 -4.95
CA ASP A 8 -28.05 11.46 -6.14
C ASP A 8 -28.39 9.99 -6.48
N ILE A 9 -29.02 9.26 -5.55
CA ILE A 9 -29.45 7.86 -5.71
C ILE A 9 -30.83 7.82 -6.38
N ASN A 10 -30.85 8.20 -7.65
CA ASN A 10 -32.05 8.15 -8.49
C ASN A 10 -31.98 6.97 -9.49
N GLY A 11 -33.04 6.79 -10.29
CA GLY A 11 -33.09 5.72 -11.30
C GLY A 11 -31.89 5.71 -12.25
N ARG A 12 -31.39 6.89 -12.65
CA ARG A 12 -30.19 7.02 -13.49
C ARG A 12 -28.93 6.52 -12.79
N ALA A 13 -28.75 6.81 -11.50
CA ALA A 13 -27.61 6.29 -10.74
C ALA A 13 -27.65 4.77 -10.60
N ARG A 14 -28.84 4.18 -10.48
CA ARG A 14 -29.04 2.72 -10.44
C ARG A 14 -28.70 2.06 -11.78
N THR A 15 -29.16 2.62 -12.89
CA THR A 15 -28.76 2.17 -14.24
C THR A 15 -27.25 2.27 -14.41
N ARG A 16 -26.65 3.40 -14.04
CA ARG A 16 -25.20 3.58 -14.10
C ARG A 16 -24.43 2.56 -13.27
N LEU A 17 -24.95 2.18 -12.09
CA LEU A 17 -24.35 1.15 -11.25
C LEU A 17 -24.40 -0.22 -11.94
N SER A 18 -25.54 -0.58 -12.51
CA SER A 18 -25.69 -1.80 -13.32
C SER A 18 -24.71 -1.83 -14.49
N ASP A 19 -24.63 -0.73 -15.26
CA ASP A 19 -23.70 -0.61 -16.38
C ASP A 19 -22.24 -0.71 -15.93
N SER A 20 -21.91 -0.12 -14.78
CA SER A 20 -20.56 -0.17 -14.21
C SER A 20 -20.17 -1.58 -13.79
N LEU A 21 -21.10 -2.35 -13.20
CA LEU A 21 -20.87 -3.75 -12.83
C LEU A 21 -20.70 -4.63 -14.09
N PHE A 22 -21.50 -4.39 -15.12
CA PHE A 22 -21.35 -5.07 -16.41
C PHE A 22 -19.97 -4.77 -17.02
N ASN A 23 -19.59 -3.50 -17.10
CA ASN A 23 -18.28 -3.09 -17.60
C ASN A 23 -17.15 -3.75 -16.81
N LEU A 24 -17.25 -3.80 -15.49
CA LEU A 24 -16.25 -4.43 -14.63
C LEU A 24 -16.13 -5.94 -14.89
N SER A 25 -17.25 -6.64 -15.11
CA SER A 25 -17.25 -8.06 -15.48
C SER A 25 -16.68 -8.33 -16.87
N SER A 26 -16.79 -7.35 -17.78
CA SER A 26 -16.25 -7.46 -19.14
C SER A 26 -14.72 -7.29 -19.22
N VAL A 27 -14.08 -6.79 -18.15
CA VAL A 27 -12.63 -6.63 -18.11
C VAL A 27 -11.95 -7.99 -18.09
N THR A 28 -11.31 -8.32 -19.21
CA THR A 28 -10.51 -9.53 -19.38
C THR A 28 -9.03 -9.19 -19.26
N LEU A 29 -8.29 -9.98 -18.48
CA LEU A 29 -6.85 -9.90 -18.34
C LEU A 29 -6.19 -11.08 -19.06
N SER A 30 -5.06 -10.81 -19.71
CA SER A 30 -4.24 -11.83 -20.34
C SER A 30 -2.81 -11.77 -19.80
N PHE A 31 -2.32 -12.92 -19.33
CA PHE A 31 -0.96 -13.09 -18.85
C PHE A 31 -0.26 -14.13 -19.72
N ARG A 32 1.03 -13.92 -19.96
CA ARG A 32 1.88 -14.87 -20.67
C ARG A 32 3.11 -15.18 -19.83
N SER A 33 3.50 -16.45 -19.77
CA SER A 33 4.73 -16.87 -19.11
C SER A 33 5.95 -16.27 -19.82
N LYS A 34 7.05 -16.09 -19.08
CA LYS A 34 8.28 -15.47 -19.60
C LYS A 34 8.90 -16.26 -20.76
N ASP A 35 8.68 -17.58 -20.80
CA ASP A 35 9.09 -18.49 -21.87
C ASP A 35 8.08 -18.58 -23.02
N GLY A 36 6.94 -17.88 -22.94
CA GLY A 36 5.91 -17.83 -23.97
C GLY A 36 5.03 -19.09 -24.10
N LYS A 37 5.30 -20.15 -23.32
CA LYS A 37 4.67 -21.47 -23.50
C LYS A 37 3.31 -21.60 -22.82
N ARG A 38 2.95 -20.68 -21.91
CA ARG A 38 1.67 -20.69 -21.20
C ARG A 38 1.02 -19.31 -21.26
N SER A 39 -0.27 -19.29 -21.53
CA SER A 39 -1.11 -18.10 -21.41
C SER A 39 -2.26 -18.35 -20.44
N LEU A 40 -2.55 -17.37 -19.59
CA LEU A 40 -3.73 -17.32 -18.75
C LEU A 40 -4.61 -16.19 -19.27
N ILE A 41 -5.90 -16.49 -19.49
CA ILE A 41 -6.93 -15.50 -19.77
C ILE A 41 -7.95 -15.63 -18.65
N THR A 42 -8.25 -14.54 -17.96
CA THR A 42 -9.14 -14.50 -16.80
C THR A 42 -9.91 -13.18 -16.77
N HIS A 43 -11.04 -13.15 -16.08
CA HIS A 43 -11.81 -11.94 -15.85
C HIS A 43 -11.38 -11.27 -14.54
N LEU A 44 -11.38 -9.93 -14.52
CA LEU A 44 -11.16 -9.17 -13.29
C LEU A 44 -12.23 -9.54 -12.24
N VAL A 45 -13.50 -9.53 -12.65
CA VAL A 45 -14.60 -9.97 -11.81
C VAL A 45 -15.21 -11.23 -12.39
N GLN A 46 -15.24 -12.28 -11.57
CA GLN A 46 -15.84 -13.56 -11.93
C GLN A 46 -17.37 -13.51 -11.85
N ARG A 47 -17.91 -12.76 -10.87
CA ARG A 47 -19.35 -12.62 -10.67
C ARG A 47 -19.67 -11.27 -10.02
N ALA A 48 -20.71 -10.60 -10.52
CA ALA A 48 -21.29 -9.42 -9.91
C ALA A 48 -22.80 -9.62 -9.79
N VAL A 49 -23.37 -9.30 -8.64
CA VAL A 49 -24.82 -9.33 -8.38
C VAL A 49 -25.22 -7.98 -7.81
N LEU A 50 -26.30 -7.42 -8.36
CA LEU A 50 -26.95 -6.22 -7.87
C LEU A 50 -28.37 -6.60 -7.45
N ASP A 51 -28.61 -6.68 -6.15
CA ASP A 51 -29.95 -6.91 -5.57
C ASP A 51 -30.49 -5.58 -5.06
N MET A 52 -31.47 -5.05 -5.79
CA MET A 52 -32.10 -3.76 -5.51
C MET A 52 -33.17 -3.84 -4.42
N GLU A 53 -33.70 -5.02 -4.14
CA GLU A 53 -34.69 -5.23 -3.07
C GLU A 53 -34.01 -5.42 -1.73
N ALA A 54 -32.92 -6.18 -1.71
CA ALA A 54 -32.09 -6.40 -0.52
C ALA A 54 -31.08 -5.26 -0.25
N ASP A 55 -30.90 -4.34 -1.20
CA ASP A 55 -29.88 -3.27 -1.19
C ASP A 55 -28.45 -3.81 -1.03
N VAL A 56 -28.13 -4.88 -1.76
CA VAL A 56 -26.84 -5.59 -1.68
C VAL A 56 -26.16 -5.64 -3.04
N VAL A 57 -24.85 -5.38 -3.02
CA VAL A 57 -23.96 -5.64 -4.17
C VAL A 57 -22.95 -6.72 -3.77
N GLU A 58 -22.95 -7.83 -4.50
CA GLU A 58 -21.96 -8.89 -4.37
C GLU A 58 -20.97 -8.82 -5.54
N ILE A 59 -19.67 -8.79 -5.25
CA ILE A 59 -18.61 -8.86 -6.27
C ILE A 59 -17.63 -9.96 -5.87
N VAL A 60 -17.43 -10.94 -6.74
CA VAL A 60 -16.49 -12.04 -6.58
C VAL A 60 -15.40 -11.90 -7.64
N GLY A 61 -14.16 -11.66 -7.18
CA GLY A 61 -12.98 -11.66 -8.05
C GLY A 61 -12.46 -13.07 -8.32
N ASP A 62 -11.76 -13.26 -9.43
CA ASP A 62 -11.10 -14.53 -9.73
C ASP A 62 -10.01 -14.83 -8.69
N LYS A 63 -10.04 -16.05 -8.12
CA LYS A 63 -9.09 -16.50 -7.10
C LYS A 63 -7.64 -16.55 -7.61
N SER A 64 -7.43 -16.77 -8.90
CA SER A 64 -6.10 -16.74 -9.53
C SER A 64 -5.44 -15.35 -9.46
N LEU A 65 -6.25 -14.30 -9.28
CA LEU A 65 -5.81 -12.91 -9.14
C LEU A 65 -5.70 -12.45 -7.69
N TRP A 66 -5.91 -13.32 -6.70
CA TRP A 66 -5.85 -12.93 -5.28
C TRP A 66 -4.51 -12.34 -4.84
N GLU A 67 -3.40 -12.75 -5.45
CA GLU A 67 -2.11 -12.09 -5.20
C GLU A 67 -2.10 -10.66 -5.73
N LEU A 68 -2.63 -10.44 -6.94
CA LEU A 68 -2.77 -9.12 -7.54
C LEU A 68 -3.70 -8.22 -6.71
N TYR A 69 -4.87 -8.72 -6.30
CA TYR A 69 -5.81 -7.97 -5.44
C TYR A 69 -5.24 -7.64 -4.07
N ARG A 70 -4.49 -8.56 -3.46
CA ARG A 70 -3.78 -8.27 -2.20
C ARG A 70 -2.68 -7.23 -2.38
N TYR A 71 -2.00 -7.23 -3.53
CA TYR A 71 -1.00 -6.22 -3.87
C TYR A 71 -1.65 -4.85 -4.12
N ASP A 72 -2.79 -4.82 -4.82
CA ASP A 72 -3.51 -3.59 -5.16
C ASP A 72 -4.16 -2.93 -3.93
N HIS A 73 -4.62 -3.71 -2.95
CA HIS A 73 -5.02 -3.19 -1.64
C HIS A 73 -3.85 -2.51 -0.89
N LYS A 74 -2.60 -2.96 -1.09
CA LYS A 74 -1.41 -2.25 -0.57
C LYS A 74 -1.11 -0.96 -1.38
N VAL A 75 -1.42 -0.94 -2.68
CA VAL A 75 -1.29 0.25 -3.55
C VAL A 75 -2.31 1.34 -3.18
N LEU A 76 -3.58 0.99 -2.93
CA LEU A 76 -4.63 1.93 -2.53
C LEU A 76 -4.38 2.56 -1.15
N LEU A 77 -3.84 1.80 -0.20
CA LEU A 77 -3.36 2.35 1.08
C LEU A 77 -2.06 3.16 0.91
N GLY A 78 -1.25 2.81 -0.09
CA GLY A 78 -0.02 3.51 -0.48
C GLY A 78 -0.21 4.92 -1.02
N LEU A 79 -1.32 5.22 -1.70
CA LEU A 79 -1.50 6.54 -2.33
C LEU A 79 -1.46 7.69 -1.32
N LYS A 80 -2.07 7.54 -0.13
CA LYS A 80 -2.06 8.59 0.89
C LYS A 80 -0.64 8.80 1.43
N ALA A 81 0.02 7.74 1.88
CA ALA A 81 1.38 7.83 2.41
C ALA A 81 2.39 8.33 1.37
N LEU A 82 2.31 7.84 0.12
CA LEU A 82 3.20 8.26 -0.97
C LEU A 82 2.97 9.72 -1.37
N SER A 83 1.71 10.21 -1.31
CA SER A 83 1.40 11.63 -1.55
C SER A 83 2.01 12.54 -0.48
N GLU A 84 1.93 12.17 0.80
CA GLU A 84 2.55 12.91 1.92
C GLU A 84 4.09 12.89 1.87
N LEU A 85 4.65 11.88 1.18
CA LEU A 85 6.09 11.71 0.96
C LEU A 85 6.54 12.22 -0.42
N SER A 86 5.76 13.08 -1.07
CA SER A 86 6.10 13.62 -2.39
C SER A 86 7.52 14.21 -2.42
N ARG A 87 8.31 13.81 -3.42
CA ARG A 87 9.74 14.16 -3.62
C ARG A 87 10.69 13.66 -2.53
N LYS A 88 10.26 12.69 -1.71
CA LYS A 88 11.07 12.06 -0.66
C LYS A 88 11.35 10.60 -1.01
N GLU A 89 12.08 10.37 -2.09
CA GLU A 89 12.33 9.05 -2.70
C GLU A 89 12.83 7.99 -1.69
N ALA A 90 13.75 8.37 -0.80
CA ALA A 90 14.24 7.46 0.23
C ALA A 90 13.13 7.04 1.21
N ALA A 91 12.26 7.96 1.63
CA ALA A 91 11.14 7.66 2.50
C ALA A 91 10.07 6.82 1.78
N GLN A 92 9.76 7.15 0.52
CA GLN A 92 8.84 6.36 -0.31
C GLN A 92 9.34 4.92 -0.51
N SER A 93 10.63 4.75 -0.80
CA SER A 93 11.26 3.43 -0.97
C SER A 93 11.23 2.62 0.32
N LEU A 94 11.50 3.26 1.47
CA LEU A 94 11.40 2.62 2.77
C LEU A 94 9.95 2.27 3.15
N TYR A 95 8.98 3.13 2.83
CA TYR A 95 7.55 2.85 3.00
C TYR A 95 7.15 1.55 2.27
N VAL A 96 7.44 1.46 0.97
CA VAL A 96 7.13 0.26 0.17
C VAL A 96 7.84 -0.97 0.72
N TYR A 97 9.09 -0.81 1.17
CA TYR A 97 9.84 -1.89 1.78
C TYR A 97 9.17 -2.41 3.06
N PHE A 98 8.76 -1.52 3.97
CA PHE A 98 8.08 -1.93 5.19
C PHE A 98 6.69 -2.50 4.92
N GLU A 99 5.94 -2.00 3.93
CA GLU A 99 4.67 -2.61 3.52
C GLU A 99 4.83 -4.02 2.93
N SER A 100 6.00 -4.33 2.36
CA SER A 100 6.30 -5.68 1.88
C SER A 100 6.62 -6.68 2.99
N MET A 101 6.92 -6.21 4.21
CA MET A 101 7.29 -7.07 5.33
C MET A 101 6.09 -7.66 6.08
N PRO A 102 6.23 -8.86 6.69
CA PRO A 102 5.19 -9.46 7.51
C PRO A 102 4.79 -8.53 8.66
N ALA A 103 3.55 -8.66 9.14
CA ALA A 103 3.02 -7.91 10.28
C ALA A 103 3.82 -8.17 11.59
N GLY A 104 3.66 -7.28 12.57
CA GLY A 104 4.36 -7.35 13.86
C GLY A 104 5.61 -6.48 13.95
N THR A 105 6.32 -6.64 15.07
CA THR A 105 7.55 -5.89 15.38
C THR A 105 8.69 -6.32 14.48
N LEU A 106 9.38 -5.34 13.89
CA LEU A 106 10.50 -5.59 12.98
C LEU A 106 11.81 -5.10 13.60
N TYR A 107 12.86 -5.89 13.44
CA TYR A 107 14.22 -5.54 13.85
C TYR A 107 15.09 -5.42 12.60
N ILE A 108 15.48 -4.21 12.26
CA ILE A 108 16.12 -3.93 10.97
C ILE A 108 17.39 -3.12 11.21
N SER A 109 18.51 -3.59 10.69
CA SER A 109 19.78 -2.88 10.83
C SER A 109 19.93 -1.75 9.82
N MET A 110 20.72 -0.74 10.18
CA MET A 110 21.11 0.34 9.26
C MET A 110 21.78 -0.21 8.00
N LYS A 111 22.57 -1.29 8.11
CA LYS A 111 23.16 -1.98 6.96
C LYS A 111 22.09 -2.48 5.99
N ARG A 112 21.06 -3.15 6.50
CA ARG A 112 19.95 -3.68 5.68
C ARG A 112 19.17 -2.57 4.98
N LEU A 113 18.97 -1.43 5.63
CA LEU A 113 18.33 -0.26 4.99
C LEU A 113 19.19 0.36 3.90
N ARG A 114 20.52 0.41 4.08
CA ARG A 114 21.45 0.86 3.03
C ARG A 114 21.42 -0.05 1.81
N GLU A 115 21.53 -1.36 2.02
CA GLU A 115 21.43 -2.37 0.97
C GLU A 115 20.11 -2.26 0.21
N ARG A 116 19.01 -1.96 0.93
CA ARG A 116 17.70 -1.79 0.31
C ARG A 116 17.59 -0.55 -0.57
N LEU A 117 18.18 0.56 -0.14
CA LEU A 117 18.16 1.82 -0.89
C LEU A 117 19.22 1.88 -2.01
N ALA A 118 20.20 0.97 -2.00
CA ALA A 118 21.22 0.81 -3.03
C ALA A 118 21.88 2.14 -3.47
N MET A 119 22.14 3.03 -2.51
CA MET A 119 22.73 4.34 -2.77
C MET A 119 24.24 4.22 -3.05
N GLU A 120 24.76 5.06 -3.95
CA GLU A 120 26.19 5.10 -4.29
C GLU A 120 27.00 6.07 -3.41
N SER A 121 26.33 6.89 -2.60
CA SER A 121 26.97 7.91 -1.76
C SER A 121 27.78 7.31 -0.60
N GLN A 122 28.56 8.14 0.10
CA GLN A 122 29.33 7.66 1.25
C GLN A 122 28.41 7.15 2.37
N ILE A 123 28.88 6.15 3.13
CA ILE A 123 28.12 5.52 4.22
C ILE A 123 27.55 6.54 5.22
N LYS A 124 28.31 7.60 5.52
CA LYS A 124 27.88 8.67 6.43
C LYS A 124 26.62 9.37 5.90
N ASP A 125 26.61 9.72 4.62
CA ASP A 125 25.50 10.41 3.97
C ASP A 125 24.30 9.48 3.82
N GLN A 126 24.54 8.22 3.45
CA GLN A 126 23.50 7.19 3.43
C GLN A 126 22.80 7.06 4.79
N ASN A 127 23.55 7.00 5.89
CA ASN A 127 22.98 6.92 7.24
C ASN A 127 22.16 8.16 7.58
N ALA A 128 22.60 9.36 7.16
CA ALA A 128 21.86 10.59 7.38
C ALA A 128 20.54 10.61 6.57
N ILE A 129 20.58 10.16 5.31
CA ILE A 129 19.40 10.03 4.44
C ILE A 129 18.40 9.04 5.04
N ILE A 130 18.87 7.88 5.49
CA ILE A 130 18.02 6.85 6.12
C ILE A 130 17.34 7.40 7.38
N ARG A 131 18.08 8.08 8.27
CA ARG A 131 17.48 8.68 9.48
C ARG A 131 16.43 9.73 9.14
N ARG A 132 16.70 10.58 8.15
CA ARG A 132 15.73 11.58 7.68
C ARG A 132 14.47 10.90 7.13
N ALA A 133 14.64 9.85 6.32
CA ALA A 133 13.54 9.07 5.76
C ALA A 133 12.71 8.37 6.85
N MET A 134 13.34 7.75 7.85
CA MET A 134 12.67 7.16 9.01
C MET A 134 11.91 8.22 9.83
N GLY A 135 12.52 9.39 10.04
CA GLY A 135 11.88 10.53 10.70
C GLY A 135 10.66 11.04 9.93
N ASP A 136 10.75 11.10 8.61
CA ASP A 136 9.63 11.47 7.75
C ASP A 136 8.47 10.48 7.84
N LEU A 137 8.76 9.18 7.86
CA LEU A 137 7.76 8.12 8.04
C LEU A 137 7.09 8.17 9.42
N ARG A 138 7.84 8.53 10.48
CA ARG A 138 7.24 8.79 11.80
C ARG A 138 6.38 10.05 11.80
N ARG A 139 6.86 11.12 11.16
CA ARG A 139 6.19 12.44 11.11
C ARG A 139 4.83 12.38 10.43
N ILE A 140 4.70 11.59 9.36
CA ILE A 140 3.41 11.38 8.68
C ILE A 140 2.49 10.39 9.44
N GLY A 141 2.90 9.89 10.61
CA GLY A 141 2.10 8.93 11.38
C GLY A 141 2.07 7.51 10.80
N TYR A 142 3.06 7.16 9.97
CA TYR A 142 3.19 5.80 9.41
C TYR A 142 3.94 4.85 10.33
N LEU A 143 5.08 5.25 10.91
CA LEU A 143 5.89 4.40 11.79
C LEU A 143 5.92 4.87 13.24
N ASP A 144 5.91 3.90 14.14
CA ASP A 144 6.47 4.04 15.49
C ASP A 144 7.70 3.14 15.61
N TYR A 145 8.84 3.70 16.01
CA TYR A 145 10.10 2.99 16.07
C TYR A 145 11.04 3.50 17.16
N ASN A 146 12.05 2.71 17.50
CA ASN A 146 13.20 3.15 18.30
C ASN A 146 14.50 2.91 17.52
N GLU A 147 15.40 3.89 17.54
CA GLU A 147 16.79 3.70 17.10
C GLU A 147 17.62 3.27 18.30
N THR A 148 18.30 2.13 18.20
CA THR A 148 19.14 1.58 19.26
C THR A 148 20.50 1.23 18.70
N LYS A 149 21.53 1.25 19.55
CA LYS A 149 22.87 0.81 19.19
C LYS A 149 23.12 -0.55 19.82
N LYS A 150 23.32 -1.58 19.00
CA LYS A 150 23.69 -2.94 19.44
C LYS A 150 25.14 -3.18 19.09
N GLY A 151 26.04 -2.98 20.05
CA GLY A 151 27.48 -3.03 19.82
C GLY A 151 27.95 -1.92 18.88
N ARG A 152 28.46 -2.30 17.70
CA ARG A 152 28.92 -1.35 16.66
C ARG A 152 27.86 -1.04 15.59
N GLU A 153 26.70 -1.71 15.62
CA GLU A 153 25.66 -1.56 14.62
C GLU A 153 24.45 -0.78 15.14
N ILE A 154 23.87 0.04 14.28
CA ILE A 154 22.63 0.77 14.56
C ILE A 154 21.45 -0.08 14.09
N MET A 155 20.46 -0.24 14.96
CA MET A 155 19.26 -1.04 14.75
C MET A 155 18.02 -0.17 14.92
N PHE A 156 17.06 -0.36 14.03
CA PHE A 156 15.71 0.20 14.13
C PHE A 156 14.76 -0.91 14.59
N ILE A 157 14.07 -0.67 15.69
CA ILE A 157 13.00 -1.53 16.20
C ILE A 157 11.69 -0.85 15.81
N ILE A 158 10.97 -1.39 14.83
CA ILE A 158 9.69 -0.86 14.37
C ILE A 158 8.59 -1.57 15.14
N HIS A 159 7.89 -0.83 16.00
CA HIS A 159 6.84 -1.39 16.86
C HIS A 159 5.53 -1.51 16.10
N ASN A 160 5.12 -0.43 15.42
CA ASN A 160 3.86 -0.33 14.71
C ASN A 160 4.03 0.32 13.34
N ARG A 161 3.17 -0.09 12.40
CA ARG A 161 2.96 0.51 11.08
C ARG A 161 1.49 0.86 10.91
N SER A 162 1.19 2.08 10.46
CA SER A 162 -0.19 2.51 10.18
C SER A 162 -0.31 3.04 8.76
N PRO A 163 -0.72 2.17 7.80
CA PRO A 163 -0.92 2.58 6.40
C PRO A 163 -1.94 3.73 6.24
N LYS A 164 -2.82 3.93 7.23
CA LYS A 164 -3.82 5.03 7.24
C LYS A 164 -3.29 6.35 7.81
N LEU A 165 -2.02 6.39 8.23
CA LEU A 165 -1.37 7.56 8.84
C LEU A 165 -2.00 7.95 10.19
N GLY A 166 -2.35 6.94 10.99
CA GLY A 166 -3.10 7.13 12.24
C GLY A 166 -2.25 7.13 13.52
N LEU A 167 -0.93 7.00 13.42
CA LEU A 167 -0.07 7.10 14.61
C LEU A 167 0.08 8.58 14.97
N ALA A 168 -0.12 8.89 16.25
CA ALA A 168 0.09 10.26 16.74
C ALA A 168 1.53 10.69 16.45
N ALA A 169 1.69 11.87 15.83
CA ALA A 169 3.00 12.47 15.71
C ALA A 169 3.59 12.66 17.12
N PRO A 170 4.90 12.42 17.34
CA PRO A 170 5.52 12.68 18.63
C PRO A 170 5.28 14.15 19.00
N ARG A 171 4.76 14.40 20.21
CA ARG A 171 4.86 15.73 20.81
C ARG A 171 6.35 16.04 20.96
N ASN A 172 6.84 17.09 20.34
CA ASN A 172 8.17 17.60 20.65
C ASN A 172 8.20 17.89 22.16
N PRO A 173 9.19 17.40 22.91
CA PRO A 173 9.49 18.01 24.19
C PRO A 173 10.05 19.42 23.90
N ASP A 174 9.44 20.41 24.53
CA ASP A 174 9.98 21.78 24.62
C ASP A 174 11.38 21.79 25.27
#